data_AF-A0A0Q1BB53-F1
#
_entry.id   AF-A0A0Q1BB53-F1
#
_cell.length_a   1.000
_cell.length_b   1.000
_cell.length_c   1.000
_cell.angle_alpha   90.00
_cell.angle_beta   90.00
_cell.angle_gamma   90.00
#
_symmetry.space_group_name_H-M   'P 1'
#
loop_
_entity.id
_entity.type
_entity.pdbx_description
1 polymer ?
#
loop_
_entity_poly.entity_id
_entity_poly.type
_entity_poly.pdbx_seq_one_letter_code
_entity_poly.pdbx_strand_id
1 'polypeptide(L)'
;MKTENIKGLSLFEINVLIQQGGRFVMFPNLITKLKSSTIYFVRPEEKILKYAFKHFIKNLSNGRRTFPLKPFYISKSLFYLAIGGKDYTQNMLADLKQINPVYNPNLYCLQYV
;
A
#
# COMPACT_ATOMS: atom_id res chain seq x y z
N MET A 1 -6.42 -8.53 3.98
CA MET A 1 -5.46 -7.70 3.22
C MET A 1 -4.23 -7.48 4.07
N LYS A 2 -3.04 -7.32 3.47
CA LYS A 2 -1.81 -6.96 4.21
C LYS A 2 -1.33 -5.58 3.77
N THR A 3 -1.13 -4.70 4.75
CA THR A 3 -0.56 -3.36 4.53
C THR A 3 0.92 -3.39 4.92
N GLU A 4 1.79 -3.15 3.95
CA GLU A 4 3.24 -3.04 4.13
C GLU A 4 3.62 -1.55 4.25
N ASN A 5 4.73 -1.27 4.96
CA ASN A 5 5.32 0.06 5.15
C ASN A 5 4.57 1.06 6.07
N ILE A 6 3.64 0.58 6.90
CA ILE A 6 2.96 1.37 7.94
C ILE A 6 3.50 1.13 9.36
N LYS A 7 4.51 0.28 9.52
CA LYS A 7 5.04 -0.09 10.85
C LYS A 7 5.72 1.12 11.49
N GLY A 8 5.26 1.49 12.69
CA GLY A 8 5.81 2.60 13.47
C GLY A 8 5.23 3.98 13.14
N LEU A 9 4.20 4.07 12.28
CA LEU A 9 3.49 5.31 12.00
C LEU A 9 2.16 5.34 12.76
N SER A 10 1.90 6.46 13.43
CA SER A 10 0.60 6.78 14.00
C SER A 10 -0.41 7.16 12.90
N LEU A 11 -1.70 7.06 13.19
CA LEU A 11 -2.75 7.47 12.25
C LEU A 11 -2.68 8.94 11.87
N PHE A 12 -2.28 9.79 12.83
CA PHE A 12 -2.07 11.21 12.60
C PHE A 12 -0.95 11.43 11.58
N GLU A 13 0.20 10.81 11.78
CA GLU A 13 1.33 10.91 10.85
C GLU A 13 0.97 10.37 9.46
N ILE A 14 0.21 9.27 9.38
CA ILE A 14 -0.28 8.74 8.11
C ILE A 14 -1.17 9.78 7.42
N ASN A 15 -2.09 10.42 8.14
CA ASN A 15 -2.99 11.43 7.57
C ASN A 15 -2.22 12.66 7.09
N VAL A 16 -1.25 13.13 7.87
CA VAL A 16 -0.34 14.24 7.49
C VAL A 16 0.46 13.86 6.24
N LEU A 17 1.06 12.67 6.20
CA LEU A 17 1.83 12.19 5.05
C LEU A 17 0.97 12.05 3.80
N ILE A 18 -0.31 11.65 3.93
CA ILE A 18 -1.24 11.61 2.81
C ILE A 18 -1.56 13.01 2.29
N GLN A 19 -1.79 13.97 3.20
CA GLN A 19 -2.00 15.38 2.81
C GLN A 19 -0.76 15.96 2.11
N GLN A 20 0.43 15.51 2.46
CA GLN A 20 1.70 15.85 1.78
C GLN A 20 1.90 15.13 0.44
N GLY A 21 0.96 14.30 -0.01
CA GLY A 21 1.04 13.56 -1.29
C GLY A 21 1.41 12.08 -1.15
N GLY A 22 1.48 11.56 0.07
CA GLY A 22 1.58 10.13 0.34
C GLY A 22 0.33 9.37 -0.11
N ARG A 23 0.50 8.12 -0.52
CA ARG A 23 -0.59 7.34 -1.11
C ARG A 23 -0.50 5.86 -0.77
N PHE A 24 -1.65 5.22 -0.69
CA PHE A 24 -1.74 3.77 -0.59
C PHE A 24 -1.92 3.19 -1.97
N VAL A 25 -0.97 2.35 -2.38
CA VAL A 25 -0.97 1.69 -3.68
C VAL A 25 -1.21 0.19 -3.48
N MET A 26 -2.24 -0.33 -4.11
CA MET A 26 -2.61 -1.74 -4.05
C MET A 26 -2.02 -2.49 -5.25
N PHE A 27 -1.36 -3.62 -4.96
CA PHE A 27 -0.91 -4.58 -5.96
C PHE A 27 -1.58 -5.94 -5.74
N PRO A 28 -2.18 -6.53 -6.79
CA PRO A 28 -2.75 -7.87 -6.71
C PRO A 28 -1.63 -8.93 -6.70
N ASN A 29 -1.71 -9.90 -5.78
CA ASN A 29 -0.90 -11.10 -5.87
C ASN A 29 -1.53 -12.03 -6.90
N LEU A 30 -0.80 -12.26 -7.98
CA LEU A 30 -1.30 -13.03 -9.11
C LEU A 30 -1.10 -14.55 -8.95
N ILE A 31 -0.25 -14.97 -8.02
CA ILE A 31 0.20 -16.37 -7.91
C ILE A 31 -0.71 -17.22 -7.03
N THR A 32 -1.40 -16.59 -6.08
CA THR A 32 -2.32 -17.29 -5.19
C THR A 32 -3.68 -17.45 -5.86
N LYS A 33 -4.27 -18.65 -5.84
CA LYS A 33 -5.69 -18.86 -6.24
C LYS A 33 -6.66 -17.98 -5.45
N LEU A 34 -6.30 -17.65 -4.21
CA LEU A 34 -7.01 -16.67 -3.38
C LEU A 34 -6.67 -15.26 -3.89
N LYS A 35 -7.71 -14.46 -4.16
CA LYS A 35 -7.59 -13.03 -4.50
C LYS A 35 -6.98 -12.28 -3.32
N SER A 36 -5.65 -12.34 -3.18
CA SER A 36 -4.91 -11.61 -2.16
C SER A 36 -4.28 -10.39 -2.78
N SER A 37 -4.32 -9.26 -2.08
CA SER A 37 -3.68 -8.02 -2.48
C SER A 37 -2.77 -7.53 -1.36
N THR A 38 -1.66 -6.92 -1.76
CA THR A 38 -0.71 -6.27 -0.85
C THR A 38 -0.81 -4.78 -1.10
N ILE A 39 -1.04 -4.02 -0.03
CA ILE A 39 -1.13 -2.56 -0.08
C ILE A 39 0.21 -2.03 0.44
N TYR A 40 0.82 -1.11 -0.30
CA TYR A 40 2.02 -0.40 0.12
C TYR A 40 1.66 1.04 0.41
N PHE A 41 2.11 1.53 1.57
CA PHE A 41 2.13 2.96 1.83
C PHE A 41 3.37 3.57 1.16
N VAL A 42 3.15 4.47 0.21
CA VAL A 42 4.21 5.21 -0.49
C VAL A 42 4.30 6.59 0.14
N ARG A 43 5.46 6.90 0.74
CA ARG A 43 5.75 8.23 1.29
C ARG A 43 5.85 9.25 0.16
N PRO A 44 5.57 10.54 0.41
CA PRO A 44 5.59 11.58 -0.63
C PRO A 44 6.93 11.68 -1.37
N GLU A 45 8.05 11.44 -0.68
CA GLU A 45 9.40 11.48 -1.27
C GLU A 45 9.79 10.18 -2.01
N GLU A 46 9.01 9.11 -1.87
CA GLU A 46 9.36 7.81 -2.42
C GLU A 46 8.70 7.55 -3.77
N LYS A 47 9.48 7.00 -4.71
CA LYS A 47 8.98 6.60 -6.02
C LYS A 47 8.16 5.32 -5.91
N ILE A 48 6.94 5.31 -6.47
CA ILE A 48 6.08 4.11 -6.53
C ILE A 48 6.79 2.94 -7.21
N LEU A 49 7.64 3.21 -8.22
CA LEU A 49 8.37 2.19 -8.97
C LEU A 49 9.20 1.27 -8.07
N LYS A 50 9.74 1.78 -6.94
CA LYS A 50 10.47 0.98 -5.94
C LYS A 50 9.58 -0.14 -5.38
N TYR A 51 8.32 0.19 -5.07
CA TYR A 51 7.34 -0.74 -4.51
C TYR A 51 6.80 -1.70 -5.57
N ALA A 52 6.53 -1.19 -6.78
CA ALA A 52 6.13 -2.02 -7.91
C ALA A 52 7.19 -3.09 -8.22
N PHE A 53 8.47 -2.69 -8.29
CA PHE A 53 9.58 -3.59 -8.58
C PHE A 53 9.79 -4.62 -7.46
N LYS A 54 9.73 -4.19 -6.20
CA LYS A 54 9.77 -5.09 -5.04
C LYS A 54 8.65 -6.14 -5.11
N HIS A 55 7.44 -5.72 -5.48
CA HIS A 55 6.30 -6.61 -5.63
C HIS A 55 6.46 -7.59 -6.81
N PHE A 56 7.00 -7.12 -7.93
CA PHE A 56 7.30 -7.96 -9.10
C PHE A 56 8.32 -9.04 -8.78
N ILE A 57 9.43 -8.73 -8.10
CA ILE A 57 10.42 -9.73 -7.68
C ILE A 57 9.79 -10.76 -6.73
N LYS A 58 8.98 -10.31 -5.78
CA LYS A 58 8.25 -11.20 -4.85
C LYS A 58 7.34 -12.17 -5.62
N ASN A 59 6.63 -11.66 -6.62
CA ASN A 59 5.81 -12.47 -7.51
C ASN A 59 6.67 -13.44 -8.33
N LEU A 60 7.78 -12.99 -8.93
CA LEU A 60 8.65 -13.85 -9.73
C LEU A 60 9.25 -15.01 -8.91
N SER A 61 9.68 -14.72 -7.67
CA SER A 61 10.20 -15.72 -6.73
C SER A 61 9.14 -16.76 -6.36
N ASN A 62 7.92 -16.31 -6.04
CA ASN A 62 6.83 -17.20 -5.67
C ASN A 62 6.28 -18.01 -6.86
N GLY A 63 6.32 -17.46 -8.07
CA GLY A 63 5.87 -18.12 -9.30
C GLY A 63 6.78 -19.26 -9.77
N ARG A 64 7.99 -19.39 -9.20
CA ARG A 64 8.92 -20.50 -9.50
C ARG A 64 8.36 -21.86 -9.07
N ARG A 65 7.40 -21.89 -8.13
CA ARG A 65 6.76 -23.11 -7.58
C ARG A 65 5.50 -23.56 -8.33
N THR A 66 5.00 -22.77 -9.28
CA THR A 66 3.73 -23.01 -10.01
C THR A 66 3.98 -23.13 -11.52
N PHE A 67 4.44 -24.27 -12.00
CA PHE A 67 4.75 -24.54 -13.41
C PHE A 67 3.64 -25.44 -14.00
N PRO A 68 2.56 -24.86 -14.58
CA PRO A 68 2.51 -24.51 -16.02
C PRO A 68 1.82 -23.17 -16.37
N LEU A 69 1.18 -22.48 -15.41
CA LEU A 69 0.44 -21.21 -15.63
C LEU A 69 1.34 -19.96 -15.63
N LYS A 70 2.65 -20.17 -15.64
CA LYS A 70 3.71 -19.18 -15.40
C LYS A 70 3.72 -17.96 -16.34
N PRO A 71 3.58 -18.09 -17.68
CA PRO A 71 3.68 -16.93 -18.56
C PRO A 71 2.54 -15.93 -18.36
N PHE A 72 1.32 -16.41 -18.13
CA PHE A 72 0.15 -15.54 -17.96
C PHE A 72 0.25 -14.65 -16.70
N TYR A 73 0.70 -15.22 -15.58
CA TYR A 73 0.86 -14.48 -14.34
C TYR A 73 2.01 -13.48 -14.38
N ILE A 74 3.10 -13.80 -15.08
CA ILE A 74 4.24 -12.88 -15.27
C ILE A 74 3.80 -11.68 -16.12
N SER A 75 3.12 -11.90 -17.25
CA SER A 75 2.63 -10.81 -18.10
C SER A 75 1.68 -9.88 -17.37
N LYS A 76 0.75 -10.43 -16.58
CA LYS A 76 -0.13 -9.60 -15.72
C LYS A 76 0.67 -8.84 -14.66
N SER A 77 1.68 -9.46 -14.04
CA SER A 77 2.49 -8.76 -13.03
C SER A 77 3.30 -7.62 -13.64
N LEU A 78 3.77 -7.79 -14.88
CA LEU A 78 4.49 -6.76 -15.63
C LEU A 78 3.57 -5.59 -16.01
N PHE A 79 2.31 -5.87 -16.35
CA PHE A 79 1.30 -4.85 -16.62
C PHE A 79 1.02 -3.99 -15.37
N TYR A 80 0.84 -4.62 -14.21
CA TYR A 80 0.67 -3.89 -12.95
C TYR A 80 1.94 -3.15 -12.50
N LEU A 81 3.12 -3.61 -12.91
CA LEU A 81 4.38 -2.87 -12.74
C LEU A 81 4.38 -1.58 -13.57
N ALA A 82 4.01 -1.68 -14.86
CA ALA A 82 4.02 -0.55 -15.79
C ALA A 82 3.00 0.54 -15.41
N ILE A 83 1.82 0.14 -14.92
CA ILE A 83 0.78 1.07 -14.47
C ILE A 83 1.09 1.68 -13.10
N GLY A 84 1.93 1.03 -12.29
CA GLY A 84 2.30 1.51 -10.96
C GLY A 84 1.29 1.15 -9.86
N GLY A 85 0.36 0.23 -10.11
CA GLY A 85 -0.64 -0.23 -9.14
C GLY A 85 -1.92 0.60 -9.13
N LYS A 86 -2.89 0.21 -8.28
CA LYS A 86 -4.17 0.91 -8.13
C LYS A 86 -4.13 1.80 -6.89
N ASP A 87 -4.49 3.08 -7.03
CA ASP A 87 -4.68 3.96 -5.88
C ASP A 87 -5.82 3.44 -4.99
N TYR A 88 -5.52 3.24 -3.72
CA TYR A 88 -6.42 2.71 -2.69
C TYR A 88 -6.51 3.63 -1.47
N THR A 89 -6.01 4.86 -1.59
CA THR A 89 -5.91 5.83 -0.50
C THR A 89 -7.26 6.17 0.13
N GLN A 90 -8.29 6.41 -0.68
CA GLN A 90 -9.62 6.79 -0.19
C GLN A 90 -10.29 5.66 0.60
N ASN A 91 -10.22 4.43 0.09
CA ASN A 91 -10.74 3.26 0.77
C ASN A 91 -10.01 3.01 2.09
N MET A 92 -8.67 3.12 2.10
CA MET A 92 -7.92 2.99 3.34
C MET A 92 -8.26 4.09 4.36
N LEU A 93 -8.42 5.34 3.93
CA LEU A 93 -8.85 6.42 4.83
C LEU A 93 -10.23 6.17 5.43
N ALA A 94 -11.17 5.62 4.64
CA ALA A 94 -12.49 5.24 5.12
C ALA A 94 -12.41 4.12 6.17
N ASP A 95 -11.65 3.06 5.87
CA ASP A 95 -11.40 1.96 6.80
C ASP A 95 -10.75 2.45 8.10
N LEU A 96 -9.77 3.36 8.00
CA LEU A 96 -9.07 3.93 9.16
C LEU A 96 -9.97 4.83 10.02
N LYS A 97 -10.86 5.62 9.40
CA LYS A 97 -11.83 6.47 10.13
C LYS A 97 -12.88 5.64 10.87
N GLN A 98 -13.31 4.52 10.30
CA GLN A 98 -14.26 3.62 10.93
C GLN A 98 -13.71 2.98 12.22
N ILE A 99 -12.38 2.82 12.31
CA ILE A 99 -11.71 2.19 13.46
C ILE A 99 -11.54 3.17 14.65
N ASN A 100 -11.56 4.49 14.43
CA ASN A 100 -11.29 5.50 15.48
C ASN A 100 -12.22 6.72 15.41
N PRO A 101 -13.33 6.74 16.18
CA PRO A 101 -14.18 7.93 16.30
C PRO A 101 -13.66 8.99 17.28
N VAL A 102 -12.51 8.82 17.96
CA VAL A 102 -12.07 9.80 18.98
C VAL A 102 -10.60 10.19 18.81
N TYR A 103 -10.37 11.23 18.02
CA TYR A 103 -9.15 12.04 18.08
C TYR A 103 -9.42 13.18 19.06
N ASN A 104 -8.91 13.08 20.29
CA ASN A 104 -8.88 14.17 21.26
C ASN A 104 -7.47 14.75 21.33
N PRO A 105 -7.08 15.68 20.43
CA PRO A 105 -5.81 16.35 20.56
C PRO A 105 -5.86 17.18 21.84
N ASN A 106 -4.94 16.95 22.76
CA ASN A 106 -4.87 17.73 23.99
C ASN A 106 -4.36 19.15 23.62
N LEU A 107 -5.30 20.06 23.31
CA LEU A 107 -5.04 21.42 22.80
C LEU A 107 -4.43 22.37 23.85
N TYR A 108 -4.29 21.92 25.10
CA TYR A 108 -3.73 22.72 26.20
C TYR A 108 -2.34 23.30 25.89
N CYS A 109 -1.55 22.65 25.03
CA CYS A 109 -0.21 23.11 24.68
C CYS A 109 -0.17 24.29 23.69
N LEU A 110 -1.31 24.67 23.09
CA LEU A 110 -1.38 25.74 22.08
C LEU A 110 -1.86 27.08 22.65
N GLN A 111 -2.20 27.15 23.95
CA GLN A 111 -2.83 28.33 24.56
C GLN A 111 -1.83 29.35 25.15
N TYR A 112 -0.53 29.15 24.96
CA TYR A 112 0.52 30.09 25.38
C TYR A 112 1.29 30.65 24.18
N VAL A 113 0.65 31.56 23.44
CA VAL A 113 1.32 32.55 22.56
C VAL A 113 0.57 33.87 22.70
#